data_AF-Q488N1-F1
#
_entry.id   AF-Q488N1-F1
#
_cell.length_a   1.000
_cell.length_b   1.000
_cell.length_c   1.000
_cell.angle_alpha   90.00
_cell.angle_beta   90.00
_cell.angle_gamma   90.00
#
_symmetry.space_group_name_H-M   'P 1'
#
loop_
_entity.id
_entity.type
_entity.pdbx_description
1 polymer ?
#
loop_
_entity_poly.entity_id
_entity_poly.type
_entity_poly.pdbx_seq_one_letter_code
_entity_poly.pdbx_strand_id
1 'polypeptide(L)'
;MKFNRALLIFSLFISSTSLYSNAKLPLNIEEQRVIKAEEAMPEVSTHFDWFAFKKSWPQKDTFILAQQSLSLLGNQLWQYSKEQAKNGQVVDDRPLYWTRLAIISFVKATPTQYSQTELAALVETFENTSRGRNDLTYKQATDKRILLTGFDPFLLDRNIKQSNPSGLAALLLDGVVIEYMQNGKKITAEINAAMIPVRYADFDQGEVESLLAPFYALNSVDLIATLSMGRSDFDLEHFPGLRRSATAPDNVNVYTGANKNNPLIPSLLAAPLKGDEFVLFSLPYQAMMKAKGRYKINDNRGVTILESGTAKNITANSLTELVDKVAVQGGGGGYLSNEISYRSIALRNKLGSTIPTGHIHTPRISGFDAATNQAIMSQIEAILVQALAEI
;
A
#
# COMPACT_ATOMS: atom_id res chain seq x y z
N MET A 1 28.61 -46.25 -67.25
CA MET A 1 29.27 -46.03 -65.95
C MET A 1 28.50 -44.95 -65.19
N LYS A 2 27.70 -45.34 -64.18
CA LYS A 2 26.96 -44.41 -63.32
C LYS A 2 27.83 -44.08 -62.10
N PHE A 3 28.15 -42.81 -61.89
CA PHE A 3 28.83 -42.32 -60.69
C PHE A 3 27.77 -42.01 -59.62
N ASN A 4 27.81 -42.72 -58.50
CA ASN A 4 27.09 -42.38 -57.27
C ASN A 4 27.87 -41.28 -56.53
N ARG A 5 27.23 -40.14 -56.25
CA ARG A 5 27.69 -39.17 -55.25
C ARG A 5 26.86 -39.36 -53.99
N ALA A 6 27.47 -39.88 -52.93
CA ALA A 6 26.90 -39.87 -51.59
C ALA A 6 27.18 -38.49 -50.96
N LEU A 7 26.11 -37.78 -50.57
CA LEU A 7 26.18 -36.52 -49.83
C LEU A 7 26.13 -36.87 -48.34
N LEU A 8 27.24 -36.69 -47.62
CA LEU A 8 27.30 -36.81 -46.17
C LEU A 8 26.82 -35.48 -45.57
N ILE A 9 25.62 -35.48 -44.98
CA ILE A 9 25.08 -34.38 -44.19
C ILE A 9 25.60 -34.55 -42.76
N PHE A 10 26.51 -33.66 -42.35
CA PHE A 10 26.94 -33.56 -40.96
C PHE A 10 25.91 -32.70 -40.20
N SER A 11 25.03 -33.34 -39.43
CA SER A 11 24.14 -32.64 -38.50
C SER A 11 24.97 -32.15 -37.31
N LEU A 12 25.28 -30.86 -37.29
CA LEU A 12 25.84 -30.19 -36.12
C LEU A 12 24.75 -30.11 -35.05
N PHE A 13 24.79 -30.98 -34.04
CA PHE A 13 24.05 -30.78 -32.80
C PHE A 13 24.71 -29.64 -32.04
N ILE A 14 24.15 -28.43 -32.14
CA ILE A 14 24.47 -27.34 -31.22
C ILE A 14 23.73 -27.66 -29.93
N SER A 15 24.44 -28.28 -28.98
CA SER A 15 24.00 -28.33 -27.59
C SER A 15 24.01 -26.89 -27.06
N SER A 16 22.84 -26.25 -27.01
CA SER A 16 22.66 -25.02 -26.24
C SER A 16 22.82 -25.38 -24.77
N THR A 17 24.04 -25.27 -24.24
CA THR A 17 24.25 -25.26 -22.80
C THR A 17 23.55 -24.01 -22.27
N SER A 18 22.40 -24.20 -21.65
CA SER A 18 21.75 -23.20 -20.82
C SER A 18 22.79 -22.76 -19.78
N LEU A 19 23.39 -21.60 -19.99
CA LEU A 19 24.21 -20.95 -18.97
C LEU A 19 23.26 -20.64 -17.83
N TYR A 20 23.27 -21.49 -16.80
CA TYR A 20 22.56 -21.24 -15.55
C TYR A 20 23.03 -19.89 -15.01
N SER A 21 22.16 -18.89 -15.10
CA SER A 21 22.35 -17.60 -14.48
C SER A 21 22.20 -17.82 -12.98
N ASN A 22 23.30 -17.90 -12.22
CA ASN A 22 23.31 -17.77 -10.76
C ASN A 22 23.00 -16.32 -10.34
N ALA A 23 21.97 -15.71 -10.94
CA ALA A 23 21.58 -14.35 -10.61
C ALA A 23 21.03 -14.32 -9.20
N LYS A 24 21.66 -13.49 -8.36
CA LYS A 24 21.11 -13.03 -7.10
C LYS A 24 20.70 -11.58 -7.29
N LEU A 25 19.54 -11.21 -6.75
CA LEU A 25 19.20 -9.80 -6.62
C LEU A 25 19.81 -9.27 -5.32
N PRO A 26 20.42 -8.08 -5.32
CA PRO A 26 20.89 -7.47 -4.09
C PRO A 26 19.69 -7.22 -3.16
N LEU A 27 19.90 -7.45 -1.87
CA LEU A 27 18.91 -7.10 -0.85
C LEU A 27 18.82 -5.59 -0.75
N ASN A 28 17.60 -5.04 -0.74
CA ASN A 28 17.37 -3.64 -0.43
C ASN A 28 17.49 -3.39 1.10
N ILE A 29 17.35 -2.13 1.53
CA ILE A 29 17.56 -1.79 2.95
C ILE A 29 16.47 -2.41 3.85
N GLU A 30 15.22 -2.51 3.40
CA GLU A 30 14.17 -3.20 4.17
C GLU A 30 14.55 -4.67 4.43
N GLU A 31 14.95 -5.37 3.37
CA GLU A 31 15.38 -6.77 3.39
C GLU A 31 16.62 -7.00 4.27
N GLN A 32 17.56 -6.06 4.27
CA GLN A 32 18.75 -6.10 5.13
C GLN A 32 18.42 -5.92 6.62
N ARG A 33 17.28 -5.32 6.96
CA ARG A 33 16.85 -5.11 8.36
C ARG A 33 16.22 -6.34 9.00
N VAL A 34 15.91 -7.40 8.23
CA VAL A 34 15.19 -8.59 8.72
C VAL A 34 15.87 -9.20 9.95
N ILE A 35 17.19 -9.45 9.91
CA ILE A 35 17.92 -10.06 11.04
C ILE A 35 17.80 -9.19 12.30
N LYS A 36 17.98 -7.88 12.16
CA LYS A 36 17.84 -6.94 13.29
C LYS A 36 16.41 -6.92 13.85
N ALA A 37 15.40 -7.08 13.00
CA ALA A 37 14.01 -7.16 13.43
C ALA A 37 13.73 -8.45 14.19
N GLU A 38 14.24 -9.60 13.72
CA GLU A 38 14.13 -10.90 14.38
C GLU A 38 14.82 -10.91 15.75
N GLU A 39 15.99 -10.29 15.88
CA GLU A 39 16.66 -10.12 17.18
C GLU A 39 15.85 -9.24 18.15
N ALA A 40 15.23 -8.18 17.62
CA ALA A 40 14.47 -7.22 18.42
C ALA A 40 13.06 -7.72 18.80
N MET A 41 12.47 -8.58 17.97
CA MET A 41 11.11 -9.12 18.08
C MET A 41 11.10 -10.60 17.63
N PRO A 42 11.63 -11.54 18.42
CA PRO A 42 11.75 -12.94 18.02
C PRO A 42 10.44 -13.58 17.55
N GLU A 43 9.30 -13.12 18.07
CA GLU A 43 7.96 -13.56 17.70
C GLU A 43 7.63 -13.37 16.22
N VAL A 44 8.25 -12.41 15.51
CA VAL A 44 7.97 -12.20 14.09
C VAL A 44 8.57 -13.32 13.22
N SER A 45 9.62 -13.99 13.70
CA SER A 45 10.30 -15.08 12.97
C SER A 45 9.50 -16.38 12.97
N THR A 46 8.62 -16.56 13.95
CA THR A 46 7.75 -17.74 14.12
C THR A 46 6.30 -17.46 13.76
N HIS A 47 5.98 -16.26 13.26
CA HIS A 47 4.62 -15.82 12.93
C HIS A 47 3.92 -16.78 11.97
N PHE A 48 4.59 -17.14 10.87
CA PHE A 48 4.01 -17.94 9.79
C PHE A 48 4.98 -19.06 9.42
N ASP A 49 4.49 -20.30 9.31
CA ASP A 49 5.31 -21.42 8.87
C ASP A 49 5.35 -21.50 7.33
N TRP A 50 6.54 -21.26 6.78
CA TRP A 50 6.85 -21.37 5.36
C TRP A 50 8.01 -22.34 5.10
N PHE A 51 8.29 -23.26 6.03
CA PHE A 51 9.36 -24.26 5.91
C PHE A 51 9.18 -25.14 4.66
N ALA A 52 7.94 -25.56 4.39
CA ALA A 52 7.63 -26.36 3.20
C ALA A 52 7.97 -25.60 1.90
N PHE A 53 7.64 -24.31 1.82
CA PHE A 53 8.03 -23.47 0.69
C PHE A 53 9.55 -23.38 0.57
N LYS A 54 10.24 -23.06 1.67
CA LYS A 54 11.71 -22.93 1.73
C LYS A 54 12.42 -24.18 1.21
N LYS A 55 11.95 -25.36 1.61
CA LYS A 55 12.47 -26.65 1.12
C LYS A 55 12.17 -26.89 -0.36
N SER A 56 10.99 -26.45 -0.82
CA SER A 56 10.53 -26.70 -2.20
C SER A 56 11.07 -25.71 -3.25
N TRP A 57 11.49 -24.51 -2.82
CA TRP A 57 11.89 -23.41 -3.70
C TRP A 57 13.01 -23.77 -4.68
N PRO A 58 14.09 -24.47 -4.26
CA PRO A 58 15.16 -24.86 -5.18
C PRO A 58 14.74 -25.84 -6.29
N GLN A 59 13.57 -26.51 -6.17
CA GLN A 59 13.06 -27.43 -7.20
C GLN A 59 11.97 -26.79 -8.07
N LYS A 60 11.75 -25.48 -7.96
CA LYS A 60 10.83 -24.75 -8.84
C LYS A 60 11.57 -24.47 -10.13
N ASP A 61 11.52 -25.43 -11.06
CA ASP A 61 12.34 -25.43 -12.25
C ASP A 61 11.70 -24.72 -13.46
N THR A 62 10.57 -24.03 -13.28
CA THR A 62 9.97 -23.20 -14.33
C THR A 62 9.39 -21.93 -13.73
N PHE A 63 9.42 -20.85 -14.50
CA PHE A 63 8.86 -19.55 -14.09
C PHE A 63 7.41 -19.66 -13.64
N ILE A 64 6.58 -20.41 -14.36
CA ILE A 64 5.16 -20.61 -14.04
C ILE A 64 5.00 -21.29 -12.67
N LEU A 65 5.75 -22.37 -12.40
CA LEU A 65 5.68 -23.07 -11.11
C LEU A 65 6.15 -22.19 -9.95
N ALA A 66 7.22 -21.40 -10.15
CA ALA A 66 7.67 -20.44 -9.15
C ALA A 66 6.65 -19.33 -8.90
N GLN A 67 6.07 -18.77 -9.97
CA GLN A 67 5.06 -17.72 -9.89
C GLN A 67 3.81 -18.21 -9.14
N GLN A 68 3.30 -19.40 -9.48
CA GLN A 68 2.17 -20.01 -8.78
C GLN A 68 2.49 -20.28 -7.31
N SER A 69 3.70 -20.77 -7.01
CA SER A 69 4.11 -21.07 -5.63
C SER A 69 4.21 -19.81 -4.78
N LEU A 70 4.78 -18.73 -5.32
CA LEU A 70 4.88 -17.43 -4.64
C LEU A 70 3.53 -16.76 -4.49
N SER A 71 2.69 -16.81 -5.53
CA SER A 71 1.32 -16.29 -5.47
C SER A 71 0.50 -16.99 -4.38
N LEU A 72 0.57 -18.33 -4.32
CA LEU A 72 -0.08 -19.12 -3.29
C LEU A 72 0.44 -18.78 -1.88
N LEU A 73 1.76 -18.72 -1.70
CA LEU A 73 2.38 -18.40 -0.41
C LEU A 73 1.98 -16.99 0.07
N GLY A 74 1.99 -16.01 -0.83
CA GLY A 74 1.62 -14.63 -0.51
C GLY A 74 0.15 -14.54 -0.07
N ASN A 75 -0.76 -15.21 -0.79
CA ASN A 75 -2.17 -15.28 -0.39
C ASN A 75 -2.35 -15.96 0.96
N GLN A 76 -1.66 -17.08 1.21
CA GLN A 76 -1.72 -17.79 2.50
C GLN A 76 -1.23 -16.91 3.65
N LEU A 77 -0.12 -16.18 3.44
CA LEU A 77 0.42 -15.25 4.44
C LEU A 77 -0.54 -14.09 4.73
N TRP A 78 -1.18 -13.53 3.70
CA TRP A 78 -2.19 -12.47 3.86
C TRP A 78 -3.39 -12.98 4.68
N GLN A 79 -4.00 -14.09 4.28
CA GLN A 79 -5.15 -14.67 5.00
C GLN A 79 -4.79 -15.02 6.45
N TYR A 80 -3.66 -15.68 6.65
CA TYR A 80 -3.20 -16.04 7.98
C TYR A 80 -3.02 -14.80 8.85
N SER A 81 -2.38 -13.75 8.33
CA SER A 81 -2.15 -12.53 9.09
C SER A 81 -3.44 -11.76 9.43
N LYS A 82 -4.45 -11.79 8.55
CA LYS A 82 -5.79 -11.28 8.87
C LYS A 82 -6.45 -12.05 10.00
N GLU A 83 -6.42 -13.38 9.92
CA GLU A 83 -7.00 -14.24 10.96
C GLU A 83 -6.31 -14.04 12.30
N GLN A 84 -4.98 -13.92 12.31
CA GLN A 84 -4.21 -13.62 13.53
C GLN A 84 -4.48 -12.21 14.05
N ALA A 85 -4.62 -11.20 13.19
CA ALA A 85 -4.97 -9.85 13.65
C ALA A 85 -6.35 -9.82 14.33
N LYS A 86 -7.32 -10.59 13.83
CA LYS A 86 -8.69 -10.65 14.37
C LYS A 86 -8.81 -11.52 15.62
N ASN A 87 -8.18 -12.69 15.63
CA ASN A 87 -8.39 -13.73 16.65
C ASN A 87 -7.19 -13.93 17.59
N GLY A 88 -6.05 -13.33 17.28
CA GLY A 88 -4.82 -13.46 18.04
C GLY A 88 -4.89 -12.75 19.39
N GLN A 89 -4.01 -13.15 20.31
CA GLN A 89 -3.88 -12.51 21.63
C GLN A 89 -3.29 -11.10 21.54
N VAL A 90 -2.57 -10.80 20.45
CA VAL A 90 -1.90 -9.51 20.21
C VAL A 90 -2.24 -9.03 18.80
N VAL A 91 -2.80 -7.83 18.72
CA VAL A 91 -3.26 -7.18 17.48
C VAL A 91 -2.13 -6.31 16.92
N ASP A 92 -1.39 -6.83 15.93
CA ASP A 92 -0.11 -6.28 15.46
C ASP A 92 0.07 -6.38 13.93
N ASP A 93 0.56 -5.31 13.30
CA ASP A 93 0.82 -5.21 11.86
C ASP A 93 2.22 -5.67 11.46
N ARG A 94 3.18 -5.63 12.40
CA ARG A 94 4.59 -5.90 12.16
C ARG A 94 4.89 -7.34 11.70
N PRO A 95 4.24 -8.40 12.22
CA PRO A 95 4.55 -9.78 11.83
C PRO A 95 4.35 -10.04 10.33
N LEU A 96 3.29 -9.50 9.71
CA LEU A 96 3.10 -9.60 8.26
C LEU A 96 4.26 -8.94 7.52
N TYR A 97 4.58 -7.69 7.85
CA TYR A 97 5.63 -6.93 7.18
C TYR A 97 7.00 -7.64 7.23
N TRP A 98 7.43 -8.07 8.41
CA TRP A 98 8.74 -8.73 8.57
C TRP A 98 8.78 -10.12 7.94
N THR A 99 7.70 -10.90 8.02
CA THR A 99 7.63 -12.21 7.35
C THR A 99 7.75 -12.06 5.83
N ARG A 100 7.10 -11.06 5.24
CA ARG A 100 7.19 -10.77 3.80
C ARG A 100 8.63 -10.47 3.39
N LEU A 101 9.31 -9.60 4.12
CA LEU A 101 10.70 -9.27 3.86
C LEU A 101 11.64 -10.48 4.04
N ALA A 102 11.41 -11.33 5.05
CA ALA A 102 12.19 -12.55 5.24
C ALA A 102 12.04 -13.52 4.05
N ILE A 103 10.83 -13.68 3.53
CA ILE A 103 10.55 -14.49 2.34
C ILE A 103 11.23 -13.90 1.10
N ILE A 104 11.08 -12.59 0.87
CA ILE A 104 11.71 -11.91 -0.27
C ILE A 104 13.24 -12.03 -0.19
N SER A 105 13.83 -11.80 0.97
CA SER A 105 15.27 -11.96 1.21
C SER A 105 15.75 -13.37 0.88
N PHE A 106 15.02 -14.40 1.31
CA PHE A 106 15.33 -15.79 0.98
C PHE A 106 15.25 -16.07 -0.53
N VAL A 107 14.18 -15.61 -1.18
CA VAL A 107 13.97 -15.78 -2.63
C VAL A 107 15.11 -15.14 -3.42
N LYS A 108 15.53 -13.92 -3.05
CA LYS A 108 16.62 -13.18 -3.71
C LYS A 108 18.01 -13.77 -3.44
N ALA A 109 18.25 -14.29 -2.24
CA ALA A 109 19.56 -14.80 -1.82
C ALA A 109 19.83 -16.25 -2.25
N THR A 110 18.77 -17.04 -2.46
CA THR A 110 18.86 -18.43 -2.91
C THR A 110 19.33 -18.47 -4.37
N PRO A 111 20.36 -19.25 -4.71
CA PRO A 111 20.72 -19.48 -6.11
C PRO A 111 19.54 -20.07 -6.88
N THR A 112 19.19 -19.46 -8.00
CA THR A 112 18.13 -19.94 -8.90
C THR A 112 18.64 -19.90 -10.34
N GLN A 113 17.88 -20.47 -11.26
CA GLN A 113 18.14 -20.40 -12.70
C GLN A 113 17.52 -19.17 -13.38
N TYR A 114 16.73 -18.38 -12.64
CA TYR A 114 15.99 -17.24 -13.18
C TYR A 114 16.94 -16.08 -13.55
N SER A 115 16.61 -15.37 -14.61
CA SER A 115 17.21 -14.06 -14.89
C SER A 115 16.83 -13.06 -13.80
N GLN A 116 17.54 -11.92 -13.72
CA GLN A 116 17.21 -10.86 -12.78
C GLN A 116 15.80 -10.30 -13.00
N THR A 117 15.36 -10.18 -14.28
CA THR A 117 14.02 -9.70 -14.63
C THR A 117 12.93 -10.68 -14.23
N GLU A 118 13.14 -11.99 -14.46
CA GLU A 118 12.20 -13.01 -14.00
C GLU A 118 12.11 -13.05 -12.47
N LEU A 119 13.25 -12.99 -11.78
CA LEU A 119 13.27 -12.98 -10.32
C LEU A 119 12.58 -11.73 -9.75
N ALA A 120 12.73 -10.57 -10.38
CA ALA A 120 12.00 -9.36 -10.01
C ALA A 120 10.48 -9.52 -10.21
N ALA A 121 10.03 -10.10 -11.33
CA ALA A 121 8.61 -10.37 -11.58
C ALA A 121 8.01 -11.41 -10.60
N LEU A 122 8.81 -12.39 -10.17
CA LEU A 122 8.44 -13.36 -9.15
C LEU A 122 8.27 -12.68 -7.78
N VAL A 123 9.22 -11.83 -7.38
CA VAL A 123 9.13 -11.02 -6.16
C VAL A 123 7.90 -10.10 -6.22
N GLU A 124 7.63 -9.46 -7.35
CA GLU A 124 6.44 -8.61 -7.56
C GLU A 124 5.14 -9.42 -7.42
N THR A 125 5.10 -10.65 -7.91
CA THR A 125 3.95 -11.55 -7.73
C THR A 125 3.69 -11.81 -6.23
N PHE A 126 4.74 -12.07 -5.46
CA PHE A 126 4.64 -12.26 -4.02
C PHE A 126 4.26 -10.97 -3.30
N GLU A 127 4.85 -9.83 -3.65
CA GLU A 127 4.51 -8.51 -3.11
C GLU A 127 3.02 -8.22 -3.28
N ASN A 128 2.46 -8.41 -4.47
CA ASN A 128 1.04 -8.18 -4.74
C ASN A 128 0.10 -9.06 -3.89
N THR A 129 0.35 -10.37 -3.88
CA THR A 129 -0.50 -11.34 -3.17
C THR A 129 -0.41 -11.20 -1.66
N SER A 130 0.78 -10.97 -1.11
CA SER A 130 1.00 -10.78 0.33
C SER A 130 0.53 -9.43 0.88
N ARG A 131 0.10 -8.50 0.01
CA ARG A 131 -0.47 -7.19 0.36
C ARG A 131 -2.00 -7.15 0.20
N GLY A 132 -2.64 -8.28 -0.06
CA GLY A 132 -4.10 -8.36 -0.21
C GLY A 132 -4.63 -7.92 -1.57
N ARG A 133 -3.79 -7.56 -2.54
CA ARG A 133 -4.24 -7.02 -3.84
C ARG A 133 -5.02 -8.04 -4.69
N ASN A 134 -4.86 -9.33 -4.40
CA ASN A 134 -5.60 -10.41 -5.04
C ASN A 134 -6.81 -10.89 -4.22
N ASP A 135 -7.09 -10.31 -3.05
CA ASP A 135 -8.25 -10.66 -2.19
C ASP A 135 -9.27 -9.51 -2.10
N LEU A 136 -9.44 -8.74 -3.17
CA LEU A 136 -10.35 -7.58 -3.19
C LEU A 136 -11.75 -7.89 -3.74
N THR A 137 -12.07 -9.17 -3.92
CA THR A 137 -13.42 -9.60 -4.35
C THR A 137 -14.37 -9.56 -3.16
N TYR A 138 -15.48 -8.86 -3.29
CA TYR A 138 -16.56 -8.79 -2.31
C TYR A 138 -17.38 -10.08 -2.34
N LYS A 139 -17.41 -10.81 -1.24
CA LYS A 139 -17.99 -12.16 -1.13
C LYS A 139 -19.29 -12.18 -0.34
N GLN A 140 -19.59 -11.12 0.41
CA GLN A 140 -20.75 -11.04 1.29
C GLN A 140 -21.93 -10.38 0.58
N ALA A 141 -23.14 -10.83 0.92
CA ALA A 141 -24.37 -10.19 0.46
C ALA A 141 -24.65 -8.93 1.30
N THR A 142 -24.01 -7.82 0.94
CA THR A 142 -24.16 -6.50 1.60
C THR A 142 -24.74 -5.45 0.66
N ASP A 143 -25.29 -4.38 1.24
CA ASP A 143 -25.84 -3.25 0.48
C ASP A 143 -24.75 -2.40 -0.17
N LYS A 144 -23.57 -2.35 0.48
CA LYS A 144 -22.45 -1.46 0.13
C LYS A 144 -21.11 -2.20 0.12
N ARG A 145 -20.14 -1.61 -0.58
CA ARG A 145 -18.76 -2.09 -0.72
C ARG A 145 -17.78 -0.97 -0.46
N ILE A 146 -16.83 -1.17 0.45
CA ILE A 146 -15.82 -0.19 0.81
C ILE A 146 -14.43 -0.77 0.52
N LEU A 147 -13.61 -0.01 -0.20
CA LEU A 147 -12.19 -0.33 -0.35
C LEU A 147 -11.35 0.59 0.54
N LEU A 148 -10.51 -0.02 1.38
CA LEU A 148 -9.55 0.68 2.21
C LEU A 148 -8.11 0.43 1.77
N THR A 149 -7.22 1.36 2.13
CA THR A 149 -5.78 1.10 2.08
C THR A 149 -5.12 1.46 3.40
N GLY A 150 -4.06 0.75 3.75
CA GLY A 150 -3.17 1.09 4.86
C GLY A 150 -1.70 1.02 4.42
N PHE A 151 -0.79 1.62 5.19
CA PHE A 151 0.64 1.57 4.87
C PHE A 151 1.41 0.57 5.73
N ASP A 152 2.48 0.02 5.17
CA ASP A 152 3.53 -0.69 5.90
C ASP A 152 4.10 0.16 7.07
N PRO A 153 4.72 -0.46 8.08
CA PRO A 153 5.60 0.22 9.03
C PRO A 153 6.68 1.07 8.36
N PHE A 154 7.04 2.20 8.99
CA PHE A 154 8.10 3.11 8.50
C PHE A 154 8.91 3.71 9.65
N LEU A 155 9.96 4.50 9.34
CA LEU A 155 10.94 5.03 10.31
C LEU A 155 11.73 3.93 11.05
N LEU A 156 11.98 2.81 10.37
CA LEU A 156 12.56 1.59 10.94
C LEU A 156 14.03 1.74 11.37
N ASP A 157 14.76 2.71 10.80
CA ASP A 157 16.12 3.04 11.27
C ASP A 157 16.10 3.69 12.66
N ARG A 158 15.05 4.46 12.97
CA ARG A 158 14.86 5.08 14.28
C ARG A 158 14.29 4.09 15.29
N ASN A 159 13.31 3.29 14.87
CA ASN A 159 12.68 2.28 15.72
C ASN A 159 12.32 1.04 14.89
N ILE A 160 13.13 -0.01 15.00
CA ILE A 160 12.89 -1.28 14.29
C ILE A 160 11.58 -1.95 14.72
N LYS A 161 11.06 -1.59 15.91
CA LYS A 161 9.79 -2.10 16.47
C LYS A 161 8.59 -1.23 16.12
N GLN A 162 8.74 -0.23 15.25
CA GLN A 162 7.66 0.70 14.91
C GLN A 162 6.48 -0.08 14.30
N SER A 163 5.27 0.25 14.77
CA SER A 163 3.99 -0.21 14.23
C SER A 163 3.33 0.94 13.47
N ASN A 164 2.43 0.60 12.54
CA ASN A 164 1.63 1.56 11.79
C ASN A 164 0.13 1.26 11.96
N PRO A 165 -0.65 2.13 12.64
CA PRO A 165 -2.08 1.90 12.85
C PRO A 165 -2.87 1.82 11.53
N SER A 166 -2.42 2.45 10.45
CA SER A 166 -3.10 2.34 9.16
C SER A 166 -2.98 0.94 8.54
N GLY A 167 -1.80 0.31 8.63
CA GLY A 167 -1.60 -1.07 8.18
C GLY A 167 -2.39 -2.05 9.05
N LEU A 168 -2.43 -1.81 10.36
CA LEU A 168 -3.24 -2.61 11.27
C LEU A 168 -4.74 -2.53 10.96
N ALA A 169 -5.25 -1.34 10.63
CA ALA A 169 -6.64 -1.14 10.22
C ALA A 169 -6.97 -1.93 8.95
N ALA A 170 -6.07 -1.93 7.96
CA ALA A 170 -6.25 -2.72 6.74
C ALA A 170 -6.38 -4.21 7.06
N LEU A 171 -5.55 -4.77 7.95
CA LEU A 171 -5.63 -6.18 8.34
C LEU A 171 -6.92 -6.55 9.08
N LEU A 172 -7.33 -5.70 10.02
CA LEU A 172 -8.49 -5.95 10.86
C LEU A 172 -9.81 -5.80 10.11
N LEU A 173 -9.90 -4.83 9.20
CA LEU A 173 -11.14 -4.51 8.50
C LEU A 173 -11.32 -5.29 7.19
N ASP A 174 -10.28 -5.93 6.65
CA ASP A 174 -10.42 -6.72 5.42
C ASP A 174 -11.37 -7.91 5.61
N GLY A 175 -12.41 -7.98 4.77
CA GLY A 175 -13.53 -8.91 4.83
C GLY A 175 -14.53 -8.68 5.98
N VAL A 176 -14.47 -7.54 6.68
CA VAL A 176 -15.43 -7.21 7.76
C VAL A 176 -16.70 -6.61 7.17
N VAL A 177 -17.86 -6.99 7.74
CA VAL A 177 -19.14 -6.33 7.47
C VAL A 177 -19.46 -5.37 8.60
N ILE A 178 -19.62 -4.09 8.26
CA ILE A 178 -20.11 -3.05 9.18
C ILE A 178 -21.58 -2.76 8.92
N GLU A 179 -22.29 -2.31 9.95
CA GLU A 179 -23.73 -2.08 9.90
C GLU A 179 -24.09 -0.68 10.41
N TYR A 180 -25.03 -0.03 9.73
CA TYR A 180 -25.63 1.24 10.15
C TYR A 180 -27.15 1.13 10.21
N MET A 181 -27.75 1.66 11.27
CA MET A 181 -29.19 1.70 11.46
C MET A 181 -29.73 3.11 11.20
N GLN A 182 -30.62 3.25 10.23
CA GLN A 182 -31.27 4.52 9.89
C GLN A 182 -32.77 4.32 9.74
N ASN A 183 -33.57 5.01 10.55
CA ASN A 183 -35.04 4.98 10.46
C ASN A 183 -35.64 3.55 10.43
N GLY A 184 -35.06 2.62 11.19
CA GLY A 184 -35.47 1.21 11.23
C GLY A 184 -34.99 0.35 10.05
N LYS A 185 -34.29 0.93 9.06
CA LYS A 185 -33.60 0.20 7.99
C LYS A 185 -32.14 -0.06 8.38
N LYS A 186 -31.69 -1.29 8.16
CA LYS A 186 -30.28 -1.67 8.26
C LYS A 186 -29.59 -1.47 6.91
N ILE A 187 -28.42 -0.84 6.92
CA ILE A 187 -27.50 -0.75 5.78
C ILE A 187 -26.23 -1.50 6.17
N THR A 188 -25.76 -2.38 5.30
CA THR A 188 -24.58 -3.23 5.52
C THR A 188 -23.51 -2.92 4.49
N ALA A 189 -22.24 -2.95 4.90
CA ALA A 189 -21.12 -2.76 3.98
C ALA A 189 -20.01 -3.77 4.25
N GLU A 190 -19.57 -4.49 3.22
CA GLU A 190 -18.33 -5.27 3.26
C GLU A 190 -17.15 -4.35 2.97
N ILE A 191 -16.10 -4.46 3.79
CA ILE A 191 -14.85 -3.75 3.64
C ILE A 191 -13.80 -4.72 3.12
N ASN A 192 -13.12 -4.38 2.02
CA ASN A 192 -11.87 -5.03 1.61
C ASN A 192 -10.72 -4.02 1.65
N ALA A 193 -9.50 -4.48 1.85
CA ALA A 193 -8.34 -3.63 2.03
C ALA A 193 -7.08 -4.15 1.34
N ALA A 194 -6.19 -3.21 1.00
CA ALA A 194 -4.86 -3.51 0.49
C ALA A 194 -3.77 -2.75 1.25
N MET A 195 -2.59 -3.36 1.37
CA MET A 195 -1.41 -2.75 1.98
C MET A 195 -0.58 -1.99 0.93
N ILE A 196 -0.10 -0.81 1.30
CA ILE A 196 0.71 0.07 0.44
C ILE A 196 2.14 0.18 0.98
N PRO A 197 3.17 0.01 0.13
CA PRO A 197 4.55 0.20 0.54
C PRO A 197 4.88 1.67 0.84
N VAL A 198 5.80 1.90 1.77
CA VAL A 198 6.35 3.23 2.04
C VAL A 198 7.64 3.40 1.24
N ARG A 199 7.50 3.45 -0.10
CA ARG A 199 8.60 3.54 -1.08
C ARG A 199 8.22 4.47 -2.22
N TYR A 200 9.07 5.45 -2.54
CA TYR A 200 8.78 6.43 -3.60
C TYR A 200 8.77 5.78 -4.99
N ALA A 201 9.64 4.80 -5.21
CA ALA A 201 9.77 4.12 -6.50
C ALA A 201 8.47 3.40 -6.90
N ASP A 202 7.81 2.71 -5.97
CA ASP A 202 6.54 2.02 -6.22
C ASP A 202 5.45 3.01 -6.67
N PHE A 203 5.37 4.18 -6.03
CA PHE A 203 4.46 5.25 -6.44
C PHE A 203 4.79 5.80 -7.83
N ASP A 204 6.08 6.00 -8.11
CA ASP A 204 6.54 6.47 -9.43
C ASP A 204 6.28 5.44 -10.55
N GLN A 205 6.19 4.15 -10.21
CA GLN A 205 5.80 3.06 -11.12
C GLN A 205 4.28 2.84 -11.23
N GLY A 206 3.46 3.66 -10.57
CA GLY A 206 2.01 3.61 -10.72
C GLY A 206 1.30 2.63 -9.81
N GLU A 207 1.87 2.35 -8.63
CA GLU A 207 1.28 1.49 -7.59
C GLU A 207 -0.19 1.87 -7.27
N VAL A 208 -0.45 3.15 -7.02
CA VAL A 208 -1.79 3.66 -6.67
C VAL A 208 -2.76 3.49 -7.84
N GLU A 209 -2.29 3.81 -9.05
CA GLU A 209 -3.08 3.74 -10.26
C GLU A 209 -3.44 2.30 -10.64
N SER A 210 -2.48 1.38 -10.55
CA SER A 210 -2.69 -0.05 -10.80
C SER A 210 -3.74 -0.64 -9.86
N LEU A 211 -3.66 -0.32 -8.57
CA LEU A 211 -4.60 -0.80 -7.56
C LEU A 211 -6.02 -0.25 -7.76
N LEU A 212 -6.16 1.06 -7.99
CA LEU A 212 -7.46 1.74 -7.90
C LEU A 212 -8.20 1.89 -9.23
N ALA A 213 -7.49 1.87 -10.36
CA ALA A 213 -8.10 2.08 -11.68
C ALA A 213 -9.27 1.12 -11.98
N PRO A 214 -9.21 -0.19 -11.66
CA PRO A 214 -10.33 -1.11 -11.92
C PRO A 214 -11.63 -0.69 -11.21
N PHE A 215 -11.53 -0.21 -9.97
CA PHE A 215 -12.68 0.21 -9.17
C PHE A 215 -13.31 1.50 -9.70
N TYR A 216 -12.48 2.48 -10.05
CA TYR A 216 -12.95 3.75 -10.62
C TYR A 216 -13.53 3.60 -12.02
N ALA A 217 -12.88 2.81 -12.88
CA ALA A 217 -13.34 2.59 -14.26
C ALA A 217 -14.71 1.90 -14.30
N LEU A 218 -14.98 1.02 -13.34
CA LEU A 218 -16.24 0.27 -13.25
C LEU A 218 -17.25 0.88 -12.26
N ASN A 219 -16.86 1.92 -11.50
CA ASN A 219 -17.61 2.41 -10.34
C ASN A 219 -18.13 1.27 -9.45
N SER A 220 -17.27 0.30 -9.12
CA SER A 220 -17.70 -1.01 -8.60
C SER A 220 -17.75 -1.12 -7.07
N VAL A 221 -17.48 -0.02 -6.37
CA VAL A 221 -17.55 0.12 -4.90
C VAL A 221 -18.23 1.43 -4.54
N ASP A 222 -18.69 1.57 -3.30
CA ASP A 222 -19.45 2.73 -2.82
C ASP A 222 -18.58 3.75 -2.08
N LEU A 223 -17.36 3.39 -1.67
CA LEU A 223 -16.41 4.30 -1.03
C LEU A 223 -14.97 3.79 -1.15
N ILE A 224 -14.01 4.70 -1.37
CA ILE A 224 -12.58 4.44 -1.29
C ILE A 224 -11.96 5.38 -0.24
N ALA A 225 -11.39 4.82 0.83
CA ALA A 225 -10.65 5.61 1.82
C ALA A 225 -9.24 5.08 1.99
N THR A 226 -8.27 5.99 1.88
CA THR A 226 -6.86 5.68 2.13
C THR A 226 -6.52 6.12 3.55
N LEU A 227 -5.81 5.28 4.31
CA LEU A 227 -5.47 5.52 5.72
C LEU A 227 -3.96 5.70 5.88
N SER A 228 -3.55 6.65 6.72
CA SER A 228 -2.15 6.81 7.15
C SER A 228 -2.04 7.17 8.63
N MET A 229 -0.89 6.88 9.24
CA MET A 229 -0.56 7.42 10.55
C MET A 229 -0.29 8.92 10.49
N GLY A 230 -0.98 9.72 11.30
CA GLY A 230 -0.95 11.18 11.27
C GLY A 230 -0.38 11.84 12.52
N ARG A 231 -1.22 12.61 13.21
CA ARG A 231 -0.84 13.56 14.29
C ARG A 231 -1.45 13.16 15.63
N SER A 232 -2.18 14.04 16.31
CA SER A 232 -2.80 13.76 17.62
C SER A 232 -4.18 13.13 17.52
N ASP A 233 -4.90 13.45 16.45
CA ASP A 233 -6.32 13.18 16.26
C ASP A 233 -6.56 12.56 14.88
N PHE A 234 -7.82 12.22 14.58
CA PHE A 234 -8.20 11.89 13.22
C PHE A 234 -8.34 13.15 12.39
N ASP A 235 -7.79 13.15 11.19
CA ASP A 235 -7.90 14.25 10.24
C ASP A 235 -8.44 13.73 8.90
N LEU A 236 -9.60 14.24 8.49
CA LEU A 236 -10.14 14.04 7.15
C LEU A 236 -9.52 15.09 6.24
N GLU A 237 -8.63 14.66 5.35
CA GLU A 237 -7.77 15.57 4.58
C GLU A 237 -8.51 16.13 3.37
N HIS A 238 -8.92 17.40 3.45
CA HIS A 238 -9.85 18.01 2.50
C HIS A 238 -9.18 18.31 1.15
N PHE A 239 -7.92 18.76 1.17
CA PHE A 239 -7.17 19.22 0.00
C PHE A 239 -5.79 18.56 -0.10
N PRO A 240 -5.65 17.43 -0.81
CA PRO A 240 -4.35 16.85 -1.14
C PRO A 240 -3.63 17.65 -2.21
N GLY A 241 -2.30 17.73 -2.10
CA GLY A 241 -1.45 18.50 -3.02
C GLY A 241 -0.63 17.60 -3.95
N LEU A 242 -0.32 18.08 -5.16
CA LEU A 242 0.42 17.34 -6.18
C LEU A 242 1.86 17.01 -5.77
N ARG A 243 2.50 17.90 -5.01
CA ARG A 243 3.96 17.92 -4.88
C ARG A 243 4.47 17.17 -3.66
N ARG A 244 5.66 16.59 -3.82
CA ARG A 244 6.52 16.13 -2.72
C ARG A 244 7.25 17.32 -2.13
N SER A 245 7.35 17.39 -0.79
CA SER A 245 8.11 18.43 -0.09
C SER A 245 8.75 17.93 1.20
N ALA A 246 8.70 16.62 1.47
CA ALA A 246 9.27 16.01 2.65
C ALA A 246 10.78 15.79 2.46
N THR A 247 11.53 16.06 3.52
CA THR A 247 12.95 15.73 3.62
C THR A 247 13.19 14.36 4.25
N ALA A 248 12.12 13.60 4.51
CA ALA A 248 12.20 12.27 5.08
C ALA A 248 12.51 11.24 3.98
N PRO A 249 13.37 10.24 4.28
CA PRO A 249 13.56 9.12 3.38
C PRO A 249 12.33 8.22 3.35
N ASP A 250 12.25 7.36 2.33
CA ASP A 250 11.37 6.19 2.34
C ASP A 250 12.00 4.99 3.08
N ASN A 251 11.32 3.84 3.07
CA ASN A 251 11.82 2.66 3.76
C ASN A 251 13.11 2.08 3.16
N VAL A 252 13.51 2.44 1.94
CA VAL A 252 14.79 2.04 1.34
C VAL A 252 15.83 3.16 1.38
N ASN A 253 15.63 4.14 2.27
CA ASN A 253 16.47 5.31 2.49
C ASN A 253 16.68 6.20 1.25
N VAL A 254 15.72 6.19 0.33
CA VAL A 254 15.72 7.10 -0.82
C VAL A 254 15.16 8.45 -0.40
N TYR A 255 15.91 9.50 -0.71
CA TYR A 255 15.49 10.89 -0.59
C TYR A 255 15.16 11.44 -1.97
N THR A 256 14.05 12.14 -2.11
CA THR A 256 13.64 12.73 -3.39
C THR A 256 14.36 14.04 -3.71
N GLY A 257 15.04 14.63 -2.73
CA GLY A 257 15.62 15.98 -2.82
C GLY A 257 14.59 17.10 -2.64
N ALA A 258 13.31 16.77 -2.46
CA ALA A 258 12.26 17.75 -2.21
C ALA A 258 12.37 18.36 -0.81
N ASN A 259 11.94 19.61 -0.68
CA ASN A 259 11.75 20.26 0.62
C ASN A 259 10.66 21.35 0.50
N LYS A 260 10.34 22.01 1.61
CA LYS A 260 9.27 23.03 1.62
C LYS A 260 9.51 24.21 0.66
N ASN A 261 10.76 24.58 0.41
CA ASN A 261 11.12 25.68 -0.49
C ASN A 261 11.43 25.20 -1.92
N ASN A 262 11.55 23.89 -2.13
CA ASN A 262 11.72 23.26 -3.44
C ASN A 262 10.79 22.03 -3.56
N PRO A 263 9.47 22.25 -3.69
CA PRO A 263 8.51 21.16 -3.85
C PRO A 263 8.58 20.57 -5.26
N LEU A 264 8.68 19.24 -5.35
CA LEU A 264 8.88 18.50 -6.60
C LEU A 264 7.61 17.81 -7.05
N ILE A 265 7.38 17.80 -8.37
CA ILE A 265 6.31 17.00 -8.98
C ILE A 265 6.78 15.53 -9.02
N PRO A 266 6.01 14.57 -8.46
CA PRO A 266 6.36 13.15 -8.53
C PRO A 266 6.25 12.61 -9.97
N SER A 267 6.73 11.40 -10.22
CA SER A 267 6.65 10.79 -11.55
C SER A 267 5.52 9.77 -11.63
N LEU A 268 5.08 9.44 -12.85
CA LEU A 268 4.24 8.31 -13.16
C LEU A 268 4.76 7.69 -14.46
N LEU A 269 5.30 6.47 -14.38
CA LEU A 269 5.89 5.73 -15.49
C LEU A 269 6.93 6.57 -16.27
N ALA A 270 7.90 7.12 -15.54
CA ALA A 270 9.00 7.96 -16.03
C ALA A 270 8.63 9.34 -16.61
N ALA A 271 7.35 9.73 -16.58
CA ALA A 271 6.91 11.09 -16.92
C ALA A 271 6.51 11.86 -15.63
N PRO A 272 6.63 13.21 -15.59
CA PRO A 272 6.05 13.98 -14.51
C PRO A 272 4.54 13.70 -14.37
N LEU A 273 4.07 13.49 -13.13
CA LEU A 273 2.66 13.32 -12.83
C LEU A 273 1.89 14.59 -13.25
N LYS A 274 0.83 14.41 -14.03
CA LYS A 274 -0.01 15.50 -14.53
C LYS A 274 -1.29 15.61 -13.71
N GLY A 275 -1.62 16.82 -13.28
CA GLY A 275 -2.87 17.14 -12.60
C GLY A 275 -2.80 18.55 -12.01
N ASP A 276 -3.91 19.00 -11.43
CA ASP A 276 -4.00 20.29 -10.74
C ASP A 276 -3.14 20.29 -9.46
N GLU A 277 -2.65 21.45 -9.02
CA GLU A 277 -1.78 21.52 -7.84
C GLU A 277 -2.48 21.01 -6.56
N PHE A 278 -3.80 21.16 -6.48
CA PHE A 278 -4.63 20.62 -5.39
C PHE A 278 -5.87 19.93 -5.95
N VAL A 279 -6.31 18.88 -5.27
CA VAL A 279 -7.57 18.18 -5.56
C VAL A 279 -8.49 18.20 -4.35
N LEU A 280 -9.78 17.95 -4.56
CA LEU A 280 -10.81 17.94 -3.50
C LEU A 280 -11.26 16.51 -3.22
N PHE A 281 -11.18 16.11 -1.96
CA PHE A 281 -11.77 14.85 -1.50
C PHE A 281 -13.30 14.84 -1.64
N SER A 282 -13.93 13.67 -1.53
CA SER A 282 -15.39 13.52 -1.70
C SER A 282 -16.01 12.58 -0.67
N LEU A 283 -15.29 12.28 0.41
CA LEU A 283 -15.83 11.50 1.52
C LEU A 283 -17.02 12.24 2.17
N PRO A 284 -18.03 11.51 2.69
CA PRO A 284 -19.15 12.07 3.46
C PRO A 284 -18.68 12.54 4.85
N TYR A 285 -17.81 13.54 4.87
CA TYR A 285 -17.02 13.93 6.04
C TYR A 285 -17.90 14.42 7.20
N GLN A 286 -19.04 15.05 6.90
CA GLN A 286 -19.98 15.52 7.91
C GLN A 286 -20.64 14.36 8.67
N ALA A 287 -20.99 13.27 7.98
CA ALA A 287 -21.44 12.06 8.65
C ALA A 287 -20.29 11.41 9.44
N MET A 288 -19.14 11.19 8.79
CA MET A 288 -17.96 10.59 9.41
C MET A 288 -17.56 11.27 10.73
N MET A 289 -17.60 12.61 10.80
CA MET A 289 -17.28 13.39 12.00
C MET A 289 -18.26 13.20 13.17
N LYS A 290 -19.45 12.60 12.95
CA LYS A 290 -20.40 12.27 14.03
C LYS A 290 -19.97 11.05 14.84
N ALA A 291 -19.01 10.28 14.35
CA ALA A 291 -18.51 9.10 15.03
C ALA A 291 -17.99 9.43 16.43
N LYS A 292 -18.18 8.50 17.35
CA LYS A 292 -17.75 8.63 18.75
C LYS A 292 -16.48 7.85 18.98
N GLY A 293 -15.64 8.34 19.88
CA GLY A 293 -14.38 7.71 20.24
C GLY A 293 -13.51 8.63 21.08
N ARG A 294 -12.29 8.18 21.36
CA ARG A 294 -11.33 8.87 22.24
C ARG A 294 -10.75 10.14 21.62
N TYR A 295 -10.60 10.16 20.30
CA TYR A 295 -9.90 11.21 19.57
C TYR A 295 -10.88 12.16 18.88
N LYS A 296 -10.46 13.40 18.62
CA LYS A 296 -11.25 14.30 17.78
C LYS A 296 -11.20 13.80 16.33
N ILE A 297 -12.22 14.14 15.56
CA ILE A 297 -12.24 13.98 14.11
C ILE A 297 -12.32 15.37 13.50
N ASN A 298 -11.29 15.76 12.76
CA ASN A 298 -11.17 17.09 12.17
C ASN A 298 -11.48 17.06 10.68
N ASP A 299 -12.20 18.08 10.22
CA ASP A 299 -12.18 18.49 8.81
C ASP A 299 -10.88 19.30 8.58
N ASN A 300 -9.82 18.66 8.10
CA ASN A 300 -8.53 19.32 7.96
C ASN A 300 -8.42 20.03 6.60
N ARG A 301 -8.46 21.36 6.68
CA ARG A 301 -8.41 22.29 5.54
C ARG A 301 -7.08 23.03 5.42
N GLY A 302 -6.12 22.73 6.29
CA GLY A 302 -4.80 23.34 6.26
C GLY A 302 -3.97 22.82 5.09
N VAL A 303 -3.36 23.72 4.32
CA VAL A 303 -2.40 23.39 3.26
C VAL A 303 -1.19 24.32 3.33
N THR A 304 -0.12 23.96 2.63
CA THR A 304 1.04 24.83 2.43
C THR A 304 1.19 25.11 0.94
N ILE A 305 1.29 26.39 0.59
CA ILE A 305 1.52 26.87 -0.77
C ILE A 305 2.90 27.48 -0.92
N LEU A 306 3.40 27.56 -2.15
CA LEU A 306 4.61 28.31 -2.48
C LEU A 306 4.21 29.72 -2.89
N GLU A 307 4.53 30.73 -2.07
CA GLU A 307 4.27 32.14 -2.34
C GLU A 307 5.60 32.89 -2.39
N SER A 308 5.91 33.50 -3.55
CA SER A 308 7.18 34.23 -3.75
C SER A 308 8.43 33.41 -3.38
N GLY A 309 8.44 32.11 -3.72
CA GLY A 309 9.53 31.18 -3.43
C GLY A 309 9.62 30.69 -1.98
N THR A 310 8.67 31.04 -1.12
CA THR A 310 8.64 30.66 0.30
C THR A 310 7.39 29.85 0.64
N ALA A 311 7.56 28.81 1.45
CA ALA A 311 6.44 28.02 1.93
C ALA A 311 5.56 28.81 2.91
N LYS A 312 4.26 28.88 2.65
CA LYS A 312 3.28 29.59 3.47
C LYS A 312 2.09 28.69 3.78
N ASN A 313 1.80 28.52 5.07
CA ASN A 313 0.61 27.79 5.52
C ASN A 313 -0.63 28.66 5.36
N ILE A 314 -1.69 28.08 4.83
CA ILE A 314 -3.01 28.70 4.69
C ILE A 314 -4.09 27.70 5.08
N THR A 315 -5.31 28.19 5.30
CA THR A 315 -6.51 27.36 5.38
C THR A 315 -7.39 27.70 4.18
N ALA A 316 -7.81 26.68 3.43
CA ALA A 316 -8.66 26.88 2.27
C ALA A 316 -10.09 26.42 2.55
N ASN A 317 -11.10 27.18 2.12
CA ASN A 317 -12.49 26.75 2.24
C ASN A 317 -13.04 26.11 0.95
N SER A 318 -12.38 26.34 -0.18
CA SER A 318 -12.78 25.84 -1.49
C SER A 318 -11.56 25.63 -2.40
N LEU A 319 -11.72 24.82 -3.46
CA LEU A 319 -10.68 24.69 -4.49
C LEU A 319 -10.43 26.01 -5.23
N THR A 320 -11.42 26.89 -5.34
CA THR A 320 -11.28 28.19 -6.02
C THR A 320 -10.20 29.05 -5.37
N GLU A 321 -10.02 28.97 -4.04
CA GLU A 321 -8.97 29.69 -3.32
C GLU A 321 -7.55 29.15 -3.65
N LEU A 322 -7.45 27.98 -4.28
CA LEU A 322 -6.20 27.26 -4.56
C LEU A 322 -5.80 27.22 -6.04
N VAL A 323 -6.66 27.69 -6.96
CA VAL A 323 -6.48 27.56 -8.42
C VAL A 323 -5.13 28.09 -8.92
N ASP A 324 -4.69 29.25 -8.43
CA ASP A 324 -3.44 29.90 -8.86
C ASP A 324 -2.27 29.63 -7.89
N LYS A 325 -2.40 28.62 -7.02
CA LYS A 325 -1.41 28.32 -5.98
C LYS A 325 -0.59 27.09 -6.38
N VAL A 326 0.72 27.16 -6.13
CA VAL A 326 1.61 26.01 -6.24
C VAL A 326 1.62 25.26 -4.92
N ALA A 327 1.39 23.94 -4.95
CA ALA A 327 1.35 23.12 -3.76
C ALA A 327 2.74 22.89 -3.18
N VAL A 328 2.86 22.98 -1.87
CA VAL A 328 4.02 22.48 -1.11
C VAL A 328 3.57 21.27 -0.29
N GLN A 329 2.49 21.43 0.47
CA GLN A 329 1.90 20.35 1.27
C GLN A 329 0.38 20.39 1.11
N GLY A 330 -0.25 19.25 0.86
CA GLY A 330 -1.68 19.12 1.11
C GLY A 330 -1.97 18.95 2.60
N GLY A 331 -3.23 18.68 2.95
CA GLY A 331 -3.62 18.41 4.35
C GLY A 331 -2.82 17.27 4.99
N GLY A 332 -2.50 16.25 4.17
CA GLY A 332 -1.68 15.11 4.57
C GLY A 332 -0.18 15.37 4.67
N GLY A 333 0.28 16.61 4.47
CA GLY A 333 1.71 16.95 4.44
C GLY A 333 2.32 16.89 3.04
N GLY A 334 3.62 16.62 2.97
CA GLY A 334 4.39 16.57 1.71
C GLY A 334 5.11 15.24 1.45
N TYR A 335 4.64 14.16 2.10
CA TYR A 335 5.19 12.81 2.02
C TYR A 335 4.19 11.85 1.33
N LEU A 336 4.43 10.54 1.40
CA LEU A 336 3.64 9.51 0.71
C LEU A 336 2.15 9.45 1.12
N SER A 337 1.79 9.85 2.34
CA SER A 337 0.38 9.93 2.78
C SER A 337 -0.42 10.98 2.02
N ASN A 338 0.19 12.15 1.76
CA ASN A 338 -0.38 13.14 0.85
C ASN A 338 -0.42 12.63 -0.59
N GLU A 339 0.64 11.96 -1.04
CA GLU A 339 0.74 11.50 -2.43
C GLU A 339 -0.31 10.43 -2.78
N ILE A 340 -0.57 9.44 -1.91
CA ILE A 340 -1.64 8.46 -2.17
C ILE A 340 -3.01 9.12 -2.22
N SER A 341 -3.23 10.10 -1.33
CA SER A 341 -4.47 10.87 -1.29
C SER A 341 -4.67 11.63 -2.60
N TYR A 342 -3.64 12.36 -3.05
CA TYR A 342 -3.65 13.09 -4.31
C TYR A 342 -3.87 12.17 -5.51
N ARG A 343 -3.07 11.11 -5.66
CA ARG A 343 -3.15 10.18 -6.80
C ARG A 343 -4.49 9.47 -6.86
N SER A 344 -5.04 9.04 -5.73
CA SER A 344 -6.34 8.38 -5.69
C SER A 344 -7.48 9.28 -6.20
N ILE A 345 -7.51 10.55 -5.77
CA ILE A 345 -8.52 11.52 -6.19
C ILE A 345 -8.27 12.02 -7.62
N ALA A 346 -7.02 12.27 -8.00
CA ALA A 346 -6.67 12.67 -9.37
C ALA A 346 -7.07 11.58 -10.38
N LEU A 347 -6.83 10.31 -10.04
CA LEU A 347 -7.25 9.18 -10.86
C LEU A 347 -8.78 9.07 -10.95
N ARG A 348 -9.48 9.16 -9.82
CA ARG A 348 -10.95 9.19 -9.76
C ARG A 348 -11.51 10.26 -10.70
N ASN A 349 -11.00 11.49 -10.60
CA ASN A 349 -11.41 12.63 -11.43
C ASN A 349 -11.12 12.36 -12.91
N LYS A 350 -9.93 11.86 -13.24
CA LYS A 350 -9.51 11.54 -14.61
C LYS A 350 -10.40 10.47 -15.26
N LEU A 351 -10.87 9.50 -14.49
CA LEU A 351 -11.76 8.43 -14.97
C LEU A 351 -13.25 8.81 -14.87
N GLY A 352 -13.59 10.02 -14.40
CA GLY A 352 -14.97 10.46 -14.25
C GLY A 352 -15.77 9.64 -13.23
N SER A 353 -15.09 9.01 -12.26
CA SER A 353 -15.74 8.19 -11.24
C SER A 353 -16.44 9.04 -10.18
N THR A 354 -17.61 8.59 -9.75
CA THR A 354 -18.41 9.23 -8.70
C THR A 354 -18.20 8.61 -7.32
N ILE A 355 -17.31 7.61 -7.20
CA ILE A 355 -17.02 6.96 -5.91
C ILE A 355 -16.51 8.03 -4.92
N PRO A 356 -17.12 8.20 -3.74
CA PRO A 356 -16.55 8.98 -2.65
C PRO A 356 -15.12 8.53 -2.31
N THR A 357 -14.14 9.42 -2.54
CA THR A 357 -12.72 9.15 -2.31
C THR A 357 -12.10 10.19 -1.39
N GLY A 358 -11.29 9.76 -0.42
CA GLY A 358 -10.43 10.65 0.34
C GLY A 358 -9.42 9.95 1.22
N HIS A 359 -8.84 10.72 2.14
CA HIS A 359 -7.77 10.27 3.03
C HIS A 359 -8.10 10.59 4.48
N ILE A 360 -7.80 9.62 5.35
CA ILE A 360 -8.00 9.72 6.78
C ILE A 360 -6.65 9.49 7.46
N HIS A 361 -6.13 10.53 8.09
CA HIS A 361 -5.01 10.37 9.02
C HIS A 361 -5.53 9.89 10.38
N THR A 362 -4.86 8.89 10.95
CA THR A 362 -5.12 8.42 12.32
C THR A 362 -4.28 9.21 13.33
N PRO A 363 -4.62 9.15 14.63
CA PRO A 363 -3.68 9.48 15.69
C PRO A 363 -2.37 8.69 15.52
N ARG A 364 -1.24 9.32 15.87
CA ARG A 364 0.09 8.72 15.80
C ARG A 364 0.37 7.85 17.02
N ILE A 365 1.20 6.84 16.82
CA ILE A 365 1.79 6.03 17.89
C ILE A 365 3.32 6.17 17.87
N SER A 366 3.94 6.23 19.04
CA SER A 366 5.41 6.28 19.18
C SER A 366 6.07 4.91 19.01
N GLY A 367 5.28 3.85 19.08
CA GLY A 367 5.64 2.45 18.98
C GLY A 367 4.38 1.60 19.17
N PHE A 368 4.54 0.28 19.21
CA PHE A 368 3.42 -0.62 19.45
C PHE A 368 2.79 -0.39 20.83
N ASP A 369 1.48 -0.13 20.86
CA ASP A 369 0.68 -0.02 22.09
C ASP A 369 -0.73 -0.58 21.84
N ALA A 370 -1.04 -1.72 22.46
CA ALA A 370 -2.25 -2.47 22.16
C ALA A 370 -3.54 -1.69 22.49
N ALA A 371 -3.58 -0.99 23.62
CA ALA A 371 -4.75 -0.23 24.05
C ALA A 371 -5.01 0.99 23.15
N THR A 372 -3.95 1.71 22.76
CA THR A 372 -4.03 2.81 21.80
C THR A 372 -4.46 2.30 20.43
N ASN A 373 -3.87 1.20 19.95
CA ASN A 373 -4.27 0.59 18.69
C ASN A 373 -5.77 0.23 18.72
N GLN A 374 -6.24 -0.47 19.75
CA GLN A 374 -7.66 -0.83 19.88
C GLN A 374 -8.58 0.39 19.85
N ALA A 375 -8.22 1.48 20.55
CA ALA A 375 -9.00 2.72 20.55
C ALA A 375 -9.04 3.39 19.17
N ILE A 376 -7.92 3.40 18.44
CA ILE A 376 -7.85 3.92 17.07
C ILE A 376 -8.70 3.04 16.14
N MET A 377 -8.57 1.72 16.20
CA MET A 377 -9.29 0.79 15.31
C MET A 377 -10.80 0.89 15.49
N SER A 378 -11.26 0.88 16.75
CA SER A 378 -12.69 1.03 17.08
C SER A 378 -13.26 2.35 16.53
N GLN A 379 -12.46 3.42 16.55
CA GLN A 379 -12.89 4.72 16.05
C GLN A 379 -12.84 4.81 14.52
N ILE A 380 -11.90 4.14 13.84
CA ILE A 380 -11.92 4.00 12.37
C ILE A 380 -13.20 3.30 11.92
N GLU A 381 -13.55 2.18 12.56
CA GLU A 381 -14.80 1.46 12.26
C GLU A 381 -16.02 2.37 12.48
N ALA A 382 -16.08 3.09 13.60
CA ALA A 382 -17.16 4.03 13.87
C ALA A 382 -17.27 5.16 12.82
N ILE A 383 -16.13 5.67 12.34
CA ILE A 383 -16.07 6.67 11.24
C ILE A 383 -16.69 6.10 9.97
N LEU A 384 -16.32 4.88 9.59
CA LEU A 384 -16.83 4.21 8.39
C LEU A 384 -18.32 3.84 8.51
N VAL A 385 -18.76 3.41 9.70
CA VAL A 385 -20.18 3.17 10.00
C VAL A 385 -21.02 4.43 9.77
N GLN A 386 -20.54 5.60 10.21
CA GLN A 386 -21.27 6.85 9.96
C GLN A 386 -21.32 7.21 8.48
N ALA A 387 -20.29 6.87 7.69
CA ALA A 387 -20.28 7.13 6.25
C ALA A 387 -21.44 6.44 5.50
N LEU A 388 -21.91 5.29 5.99
CA LEU A 388 -23.04 4.55 5.42
C LEU A 388 -24.36 5.32 5.40
N ALA A 389 -24.48 6.40 6.18
CA ALA A 389 -25.66 7.26 6.15
C ALA A 389 -25.81 8.06 4.85
N GLU A 390 -24.73 8.19 4.05
CA GLU A 390 -24.66 9.10 2.91
C GLU A 390 -24.14 8.45 1.60
N ILE A 391 -23.74 7.16 1.62
CA ILE A 391 -23.24 6.45 0.42
C ILE A 391 -24.19 5.41 -0.14
#